data_AF-A0A4Y7UGQ5-F1
#
_entry.id   AF-A0A4Y7UGQ5-F1
#
_cell.length_a   1.000
_cell.length_b   1.000
_cell.length_c   1.000
_cell.angle_alpha   90.00
_cell.angle_beta   90.00
_cell.angle_gamma   90.00
#
_symmetry.space_group_name_H-M   'P 1'
#
loop_
_entity.id
_entity.type
_entity.pdbx_description
1 polymer ?
#
loop_
_entity_poly.entity_id
_entity_poly.type
_entity_poly.pdbx_seq_one_letter_code
_entity_poly.pdbx_strand_id
1 'polypeptide(L)'
;MPKFLFQNLLLFFFFASVTAQEVQNEVPPPYNIKTVSFVQNGANVIPIFELGSAFELQFDDLFGSEANYYFDITHCDYNWKPSDIPKTDYVLGFDNQRITDYSNSFNTLQIYSHYRLAFPNQFTTQLRISGNYILKILNEDKDVVFSRKFILYEEHSTVTAQVKRTRNLSNIDYKQNLDFAILSNDIVFQNPLQNVKVLLLQNGDFNTTIKNIVPQYTLGNQLVYKYDKETQFWAGNEFLYFENKDIRSASNNVGKVGSNSDIYNSYLYTNQARANQIYTLNQDVNGNFVVKNINGSNNQIEADYAWVYFTLSAPAFRLNKDIYITGMFNNYSLTPEYKMDYNADKGVYEKAVMIKQGFTNFEYQIADKKGVIDYENAIDGNFYQTENDYIILVYYKQSSDRYERVIGKGTANSVNITN
;
A
#
# COMPACT_ATOMS: atom_id res chain seq x y z
N MET A 1 44.83 -57.60 -28.29
CA MET A 1 43.63 -58.18 -27.63
C MET A 1 43.85 -58.10 -26.11
N PRO A 2 42.84 -57.77 -25.29
CA PRO A 2 42.62 -56.39 -24.82
C PRO A 2 42.50 -56.26 -23.29
N LYS A 3 42.43 -55.02 -22.78
CA LYS A 3 41.38 -54.48 -21.85
C LYS A 3 41.88 -53.64 -20.65
N PHE A 4 41.58 -52.34 -20.79
CA PHE A 4 41.08 -51.40 -19.78
C PHE A 4 42.03 -50.90 -18.67
N LEU A 5 42.63 -49.73 -18.94
CA LEU A 5 42.95 -48.72 -17.92
C LEU A 5 41.63 -48.21 -17.30
N PHE A 6 41.48 -48.38 -15.99
CA PHE A 6 40.49 -47.67 -15.19
C PHE A 6 41.11 -46.38 -14.67
N GLN A 7 40.78 -45.26 -15.33
CA GLN A 7 41.12 -43.92 -14.88
C GLN A 7 39.89 -43.37 -14.15
N ASN A 8 39.86 -43.52 -12.82
CA ASN A 8 38.81 -42.93 -11.97
C ASN A 8 39.03 -41.42 -11.86
N LEU A 9 38.37 -40.67 -12.74
CA LEU A 9 38.19 -39.23 -12.61
C LEU A 9 36.99 -38.98 -11.69
N LEU A 10 37.24 -38.76 -10.41
CA LEU A 10 36.22 -38.31 -9.45
C LEU A 10 35.99 -36.81 -9.67
N LEU A 11 35.01 -36.46 -10.51
CA LEU A 11 34.52 -35.09 -10.63
C LEU A 11 33.66 -34.79 -9.38
N PHE A 12 34.22 -34.08 -8.42
CA PHE A 12 33.44 -33.45 -7.34
C PHE A 12 32.65 -32.29 -7.94
N PHE A 13 31.41 -32.54 -8.35
CA PHE A 13 30.43 -31.49 -8.61
C PHE A 13 30.02 -30.89 -7.26
N PHE A 14 30.66 -29.79 -6.87
CA PHE A 14 30.11 -28.87 -5.88
C PHE A 14 28.83 -28.27 -6.48
N PHE A 15 27.68 -28.86 -6.16
CA PHE A 15 26.41 -28.17 -6.29
C PHE A 15 26.39 -27.07 -5.22
N ALA A 16 26.90 -25.89 -5.56
CA ALA A 16 26.55 -24.68 -4.86
C ALA A 16 25.07 -24.41 -5.15
N SER A 17 24.19 -24.88 -4.25
CA SER A 17 22.80 -24.44 -4.21
C SER A 17 22.82 -22.94 -3.91
N VAL A 18 22.81 -22.12 -4.96
CA VAL A 18 22.51 -20.70 -4.85
C VAL A 18 21.07 -20.62 -4.36
N THR A 19 20.87 -20.49 -3.05
CA THR A 19 19.60 -20.08 -2.48
C THR A 19 19.37 -18.65 -2.94
N ALA A 20 18.65 -18.46 -4.04
CA ALA A 20 18.14 -17.15 -4.38
C ALA A 20 17.29 -16.68 -3.19
N GLN A 21 17.69 -15.59 -2.54
CA GLN A 21 16.88 -14.99 -1.49
C GLN A 21 15.51 -14.64 -2.08
N GLU A 22 14.47 -15.15 -1.45
CA GLU A 22 13.09 -14.97 -1.90
C GLU A 22 12.68 -13.51 -1.67
N VAL A 23 12.05 -12.93 -2.71
CA VAL A 23 11.45 -11.61 -2.61
C VAL A 23 10.41 -11.63 -1.51
N GLN A 24 10.52 -10.72 -0.56
CA GLN A 24 9.55 -10.61 0.52
C GLN A 24 8.27 -9.96 -0.03
N ASN A 25 7.20 -10.74 -0.01
CA ASN A 25 5.85 -10.25 -0.28
C ASN A 25 5.15 -9.94 1.05
N GLU A 26 4.20 -9.01 1.01
CA GLU A 26 3.33 -8.78 2.16
C GLU A 26 2.42 -10.00 2.35
N VAL A 27 2.26 -10.39 3.61
CA VAL A 27 1.29 -11.40 4.02
C VAL A 27 0.02 -10.65 4.44
N PRO A 28 -1.12 -10.86 3.76
CA PRO A 28 -2.35 -10.18 4.12
C PRO A 28 -2.82 -10.64 5.51
N PRO A 29 -3.48 -9.76 6.28
CA PRO A 29 -3.98 -10.12 7.60
C PRO A 29 -5.03 -11.23 7.53
N PRO A 30 -5.07 -12.14 8.53
CA PRO A 30 -6.18 -13.06 8.69
C PRO A 30 -7.44 -12.27 9.05
N TYR A 31 -8.60 -12.93 8.95
CA TYR A 31 -9.90 -12.27 9.11
C TYR A 31 -10.04 -11.49 10.42
N ASN A 32 -9.52 -12.03 11.53
CA ASN A 32 -9.62 -11.40 12.85
C ASN A 32 -8.77 -10.13 12.98
N ILE A 33 -7.76 -9.93 12.14
CA ILE A 33 -6.96 -8.70 12.15
C ILE A 33 -7.54 -7.70 11.17
N LYS A 34 -7.97 -6.55 11.69
CA LYS A 34 -8.60 -5.47 10.91
C LYS A 34 -7.95 -4.12 11.15
N THR A 35 -8.25 -3.19 10.24
CA THR A 35 -7.86 -1.77 10.34
C THR A 35 -6.36 -1.60 10.58
N VAL A 36 -5.56 -2.37 9.84
CA VAL A 36 -4.10 -2.27 9.88
C VAL A 36 -3.68 -0.97 9.16
N SER A 37 -3.18 0.01 9.88
CA SER A 37 -2.70 1.26 9.31
C SER A 37 -1.43 1.75 9.97
N PHE A 38 -0.65 2.52 9.21
CA PHE A 38 0.37 3.36 9.81
C PHE A 38 -0.22 4.72 10.16
N VAL A 39 0.12 5.21 11.35
CA VAL A 39 -0.37 6.45 11.91
C VAL A 39 0.81 7.36 12.24
N GLN A 40 0.71 8.61 11.85
CA GLN A 40 1.67 9.65 12.21
C GLN A 40 0.90 10.92 12.59
N ASN A 41 1.25 11.55 13.71
CA ASN A 41 0.55 12.72 14.25
C ASN A 41 -0.98 12.54 14.38
N GLY A 42 -1.42 11.32 14.72
CA GLY A 42 -2.83 10.99 14.92
C GLY A 42 -3.66 10.78 13.64
N ALA A 43 -3.03 10.80 12.46
CA ALA A 43 -3.69 10.54 11.18
C ALA A 43 -3.10 9.32 10.48
N ASN A 44 -3.94 8.60 9.74
CA ASN A 44 -3.51 7.52 8.85
C ASN A 44 -2.67 8.10 7.71
N VAL A 45 -1.53 7.47 7.43
CA VAL A 45 -0.58 7.92 6.41
C VAL A 45 -0.07 6.75 5.57
N ILE A 46 0.37 7.06 4.36
CA ILE A 46 1.09 6.14 3.48
C ILE A 46 2.43 5.77 4.15
N PRO A 47 2.92 4.52 4.08
CA PRO A 47 4.07 4.06 4.86
C PRO A 47 5.41 4.50 4.27
N ILE A 48 5.62 5.81 4.16
CA ILE A 48 6.83 6.46 3.66
C ILE A 48 7.19 7.57 4.64
N PHE A 49 8.22 7.31 5.45
CA PHE A 49 8.60 8.14 6.58
C PHE A 49 10.00 8.72 6.40
N GLU A 50 10.23 9.90 6.93
CA GLU A 50 11.58 10.45 7.02
C GLU A 50 12.38 9.66 8.06
N LEU A 51 13.65 9.40 7.81
CA LEU A 51 14.54 8.71 8.74
C LEU A 51 14.63 9.47 10.06
N GLY A 52 14.28 8.81 11.17
CA GLY A 52 14.25 9.42 12.51
C GLY A 52 12.89 10.03 12.90
N SER A 53 11.93 10.10 11.98
CA SER A 53 10.55 10.48 12.33
C SER A 53 9.84 9.39 13.12
N ALA A 54 8.91 9.81 14.00
CA ALA A 54 8.09 8.89 14.78
C ALA A 54 6.83 8.50 14.02
N PHE A 55 6.44 7.24 14.08
CA PHE A 55 5.21 6.70 13.50
C PHE A 55 4.76 5.47 14.28
N GLU A 56 3.53 5.02 14.05
CA GLU A 56 2.97 3.84 14.70
C GLU A 56 2.35 2.91 13.67
N LEU A 57 2.44 1.60 13.89
CA LEU A 57 1.53 0.64 13.27
C LEU A 57 0.39 0.38 14.27
N GLN A 58 -0.85 0.56 13.82
CA GLN A 58 -2.05 0.27 14.59
C GLN A 58 -2.86 -0.82 13.89
N PHE A 59 -3.47 -1.72 14.66
CA PHE A 59 -4.38 -2.75 14.15
C PHE A 59 -5.30 -3.25 15.27
N ASP A 60 -6.43 -3.84 14.90
CA ASP A 60 -7.37 -4.45 15.84
C ASP A 60 -7.43 -5.96 15.66
N ASP A 61 -7.56 -6.69 16.76
CA ASP A 61 -7.92 -8.11 16.81
C ASP A 61 -9.37 -8.28 17.25
N LEU A 62 -10.22 -8.75 16.34
CA LEU A 62 -11.67 -8.89 16.52
C LEU A 62 -12.09 -10.00 17.50
N PHE A 63 -11.16 -10.81 18.02
CA PHE A 63 -11.50 -11.78 19.06
C PHE A 63 -11.69 -11.15 20.43
N GLY A 64 -11.15 -9.95 20.67
CA GLY A 64 -11.15 -9.33 21.99
C GLY A 64 -10.27 -10.07 23.01
N SER A 65 -9.46 -11.01 22.55
CA SER A 65 -8.45 -11.68 23.36
C SER A 65 -7.18 -10.84 23.41
N GLU A 66 -6.57 -10.78 24.59
CA GLU A 66 -5.26 -10.15 24.81
C GLU A 66 -4.12 -11.06 24.34
N ALA A 67 -4.21 -11.51 23.08
CA ALA A 67 -3.23 -12.38 22.44
C ALA A 67 -1.84 -11.72 22.40
N ASN A 68 -0.80 -12.54 22.51
CA ASN A 68 0.56 -12.04 22.44
C ASN A 68 1.02 -11.96 20.99
N TYR A 69 1.08 -10.73 20.46
CA TYR A 69 1.72 -10.44 19.18
C TYR A 69 3.15 -9.95 19.38
N TYR A 70 4.04 -10.38 18.49
CA TYR A 70 5.45 -9.97 18.43
C TYR A 70 5.71 -9.26 17.10
N PHE A 71 6.76 -8.45 17.03
CA PHE A 71 7.13 -7.77 15.78
C PHE A 71 8.55 -8.11 15.34
N ASP A 72 8.77 -8.25 14.03
CA ASP A 72 10.08 -8.43 13.42
C ASP A 72 10.28 -7.42 12.28
N ILE A 73 11.47 -6.84 12.19
CA ILE A 73 11.79 -5.82 11.19
C ILE A 73 12.89 -6.35 10.28
N THR A 74 12.65 -6.35 8.97
CA THR A 74 13.64 -6.77 7.98
C THR A 74 13.93 -5.64 7.00
N HIS A 75 15.17 -5.17 6.95
CA HIS A 75 15.63 -4.25 5.90
C HIS A 75 15.71 -4.99 4.56
N CYS A 76 15.27 -4.34 3.48
CA CYS A 76 15.21 -4.89 2.14
C CYS A 76 15.90 -3.98 1.11
N ASP A 77 16.25 -4.55 -0.03
CA ASP A 77 16.70 -3.83 -1.23
C ASP A 77 15.51 -3.23 -2.02
N TYR A 78 15.82 -2.55 -3.12
CA TYR A 78 14.86 -1.94 -4.05
C TYR A 78 13.83 -2.94 -4.61
N ASN A 79 14.18 -4.21 -4.71
CA ASN A 79 13.30 -5.28 -5.19
C ASN A 79 12.64 -6.07 -4.06
N TRP A 80 12.67 -5.56 -2.82
CA TRP A 80 12.12 -6.21 -1.64
C TRP A 80 12.78 -7.55 -1.29
N LYS A 81 14.05 -7.75 -1.69
CA LYS A 81 14.85 -8.86 -1.16
C LYS A 81 15.49 -8.43 0.16
N PRO A 82 15.52 -9.27 1.21
CA PRO A 82 16.21 -8.93 2.45
C PRO A 82 17.65 -8.52 2.14
N SER A 83 18.12 -7.41 2.72
CA SER A 83 19.50 -7.02 2.51
C SER A 83 20.45 -7.89 3.35
N ASP A 84 21.70 -8.04 2.89
CA ASP A 84 22.76 -8.73 3.64
C ASP A 84 23.34 -7.86 4.77
N ILE A 85 22.61 -6.81 5.19
CA ILE A 85 23.01 -5.94 6.28
C ILE A 85 22.68 -6.63 7.61
N PRO A 86 23.66 -6.78 8.52
CA PRO A 86 23.40 -7.25 9.87
C PRO A 86 22.33 -6.40 10.55
N LYS A 87 21.37 -7.05 11.22
CA LYS A 87 20.25 -6.36 11.88
C LYS A 87 20.70 -5.27 12.87
N THR A 88 21.82 -5.49 13.56
CA THR A 88 22.45 -4.52 14.48
C THR A 88 22.91 -3.22 13.81
N ASP A 89 23.09 -3.22 12.50
CA ASP A 89 23.51 -2.02 11.75
C ASP A 89 22.30 -1.11 11.49
N TYR A 90 21.10 -1.67 11.26
CA TYR A 90 19.89 -0.91 10.95
C TYR A 90 18.89 -0.76 12.09
N VAL A 91 18.87 -1.68 13.06
CA VAL A 91 18.05 -1.61 14.28
C VAL A 91 18.96 -1.38 15.48
N LEU A 92 18.71 -0.29 16.21
CA LEU A 92 19.25 -0.12 17.56
C LEU A 92 18.29 -0.72 18.58
N GLY A 93 18.76 -1.73 19.30
CA GLY A 93 18.00 -2.44 20.32
C GLY A 93 17.54 -3.80 19.82
N PHE A 94 16.31 -4.18 20.15
CA PHE A 94 15.76 -5.50 19.88
C PHE A 94 14.43 -5.41 19.15
N ASP A 95 14.19 -6.40 18.30
CA ASP A 95 12.86 -6.77 17.86
C ASP A 95 12.53 -8.18 18.38
N ASN A 96 11.53 -8.81 17.79
CA ASN A 96 10.90 -10.03 18.27
C ASN A 96 10.47 -9.90 19.75
N GLN A 97 10.02 -8.70 20.12
CA GLN A 97 9.48 -8.38 21.43
C GLN A 97 7.97 -8.32 21.34
N ARG A 98 7.31 -8.68 22.44
CA ARG A 98 5.86 -8.61 22.56
C ARG A 98 5.40 -7.15 22.45
N ILE A 99 4.34 -6.91 21.69
CA ILE A 99 3.63 -5.63 21.68
C ILE A 99 2.87 -5.50 23.00
N THR A 100 3.32 -4.59 23.86
CA THR A 100 2.74 -4.39 25.20
C THR A 100 1.70 -3.29 25.24
N ASP A 101 1.70 -2.37 24.27
CA ASP A 101 0.70 -1.32 24.20
C ASP A 101 -0.52 -1.80 23.40
N TYR A 102 -1.57 -2.15 24.14
CA TYR A 102 -2.87 -2.48 23.59
C TYR A 102 -3.99 -2.01 24.52
N SER A 103 -5.19 -1.90 23.99
CA SER A 103 -6.37 -1.47 24.74
C SER A 103 -7.61 -2.18 24.20
N ASN A 104 -8.44 -2.73 25.09
CA ASN A 104 -9.67 -3.39 24.66
C ASN A 104 -10.72 -2.35 24.23
N SER A 105 -11.57 -2.77 23.30
CA SER A 105 -12.72 -1.99 22.84
C SER A 105 -13.62 -1.64 24.01
N PHE A 106 -14.13 -0.40 24.03
CA PHE A 106 -14.96 0.10 25.10
C PHE A 106 -16.35 0.50 24.57
N ASN A 107 -17.39 -0.11 25.14
CA ASN A 107 -18.79 0.16 24.83
C ASN A 107 -19.16 -0.01 23.34
N THR A 108 -18.60 -1.04 22.70
CA THR A 108 -18.88 -1.47 21.31
C THR A 108 -19.63 -2.80 21.28
N LEU A 109 -20.37 -3.08 20.21
CA LEU A 109 -20.99 -4.40 19.99
C LEU A 109 -19.97 -5.42 19.49
N GLN A 110 -19.12 -5.04 18.53
CA GLN A 110 -17.97 -5.85 18.17
C GLN A 110 -16.87 -5.64 19.20
N ILE A 111 -16.56 -6.70 19.95
CA ILE A 111 -15.42 -6.70 20.87
C ILE A 111 -14.13 -6.81 20.04
N TYR A 112 -13.11 -6.03 20.37
CA TYR A 112 -11.79 -6.15 19.79
C TYR A 112 -10.70 -5.69 20.76
N SER A 113 -9.45 -6.06 20.49
CA SER A 113 -8.27 -5.53 21.17
C SER A 113 -7.48 -4.69 20.19
N HIS A 114 -7.29 -3.40 20.49
CA HIS A 114 -6.55 -2.44 19.68
C HIS A 114 -5.07 -2.45 20.06
N TYR A 115 -4.19 -2.82 19.14
CA TYR A 115 -2.74 -2.86 19.34
C TYR A 115 -2.08 -1.64 18.71
N ARG A 116 -1.07 -1.11 19.40
CA ARG A 116 -0.23 0.00 18.92
C ARG A 116 1.24 -0.38 19.02
N LEU A 117 1.97 -0.22 17.92
CA LEU A 117 3.41 -0.42 17.85
C LEU A 117 4.07 0.86 17.35
N ALA A 118 4.59 1.66 18.27
CA ALA A 118 5.33 2.86 17.95
C ALA A 118 6.76 2.56 17.47
N PHE A 119 7.28 3.42 16.61
CA PHE A 119 8.68 3.53 16.25
C PHE A 119 9.12 4.98 16.38
N PRO A 120 10.19 5.27 17.15
CA PRO A 120 10.90 4.35 18.04
C PRO A 120 10.06 3.90 19.24
N ASN A 121 10.43 2.77 19.88
CA ASN A 121 9.84 2.28 21.13
C ASN A 121 10.93 1.83 22.13
N GLN A 122 10.51 1.30 23.28
CA GLN A 122 11.42 0.85 24.35
C GLN A 122 12.39 -0.27 23.94
N PHE A 123 12.05 -1.06 22.92
CA PHE A 123 12.85 -2.18 22.43
C PHE A 123 13.68 -1.79 21.21
N THR A 124 13.05 -1.22 20.19
CA THR A 124 13.68 -0.67 18.99
C THR A 124 13.75 0.85 19.15
N THR A 125 14.85 1.33 19.72
CA THR A 125 15.01 2.75 20.08
C THR A 125 15.35 3.62 18.87
N GLN A 126 15.85 3.02 17.78
CA GLN A 126 16.14 3.73 16.56
C GLN A 126 16.19 2.79 15.34
N LEU A 127 15.62 3.24 14.23
CA LEU A 127 15.93 2.72 12.89
C LEU A 127 17.00 3.63 12.28
N ARG A 128 18.19 3.08 11.98
CA ARG A 128 19.42 3.84 11.76
C ARG A 128 19.72 4.21 10.32
N ILE A 129 19.16 3.49 9.36
CA ILE A 129 19.45 3.67 7.94
C ILE A 129 18.16 3.85 7.12
N SER A 130 18.23 4.66 6.07
CA SER A 130 17.19 4.71 5.04
C SER A 130 17.12 3.40 4.25
N GLY A 131 16.00 3.16 3.58
CA GLY A 131 15.79 1.95 2.80
C GLY A 131 14.37 1.44 2.88
N ASN A 132 14.19 0.26 2.28
CA ASN A 132 12.94 -0.49 2.35
C ASN A 132 12.92 -1.35 3.60
N TYR A 133 11.78 -1.44 4.25
CA TYR A 133 11.59 -2.27 5.43
C TYR A 133 10.29 -3.06 5.34
N ILE A 134 10.31 -4.28 5.85
CA ILE A 134 9.13 -5.08 6.07
C ILE A 134 8.99 -5.33 7.56
N LEU A 135 7.85 -4.90 8.09
CA LEU A 135 7.39 -5.16 9.45
C LEU A 135 6.50 -6.40 9.43
N LYS A 136 6.89 -7.44 10.15
CA LYS A 136 6.10 -8.66 10.33
C LYS A 136 5.51 -8.66 11.73
N ILE A 137 4.22 -8.97 11.83
CA ILE A 137 3.56 -9.26 13.10
C ILE A 137 3.44 -10.77 13.23
N LEU A 138 3.94 -11.31 14.34
CA LEU A 138 4.02 -12.74 14.61
C LEU A 138 3.09 -13.11 15.78
N ASN A 139 2.57 -14.34 15.79
CA ASN A 139 1.87 -14.90 16.94
C ASN A 139 2.86 -15.50 17.97
N GLU A 140 2.33 -16.12 19.03
CA GLU A 140 3.12 -16.80 20.08
C GLU A 140 4.03 -17.91 19.55
N ASP A 141 3.58 -18.62 18.52
CA ASP A 141 4.32 -19.70 17.86
C ASP A 141 5.38 -19.19 16.87
N LYS A 142 5.48 -17.86 16.71
CA LYS A 142 6.36 -17.14 15.76
C LYS A 142 5.95 -17.30 14.29
N ASP A 143 4.72 -17.71 14.03
CA ASP A 143 4.15 -17.69 12.69
C ASP A 143 3.77 -16.25 12.30
N VAL A 144 3.99 -15.90 11.03
CA VAL A 144 3.63 -14.59 10.49
C VAL A 144 2.11 -14.47 10.38
N VAL A 145 1.53 -13.56 11.15
CA VAL A 145 0.11 -13.20 11.10
C VAL A 145 -0.14 -12.31 9.89
N PHE A 146 0.63 -11.23 9.78
CA PHE A 146 0.61 -10.34 8.62
C PHE A 146 1.93 -9.59 8.51
N SER A 147 2.17 -8.96 7.36
CA SER A 147 3.30 -8.07 7.20
C SER A 147 2.95 -6.83 6.39
N ARG A 148 3.67 -5.74 6.68
CA ARG A 148 3.52 -4.45 5.99
C ARG A 148 4.87 -3.87 5.60
N LYS A 149 4.92 -3.34 4.39
CA LYS A 149 6.02 -2.58 3.82
C LYS A 149 5.97 -1.16 4.36
N PHE A 150 7.14 -0.63 4.67
CA PHE A 150 7.34 0.80 4.84
C PHE A 150 8.71 1.21 4.35
N ILE A 151 8.88 2.49 4.05
CA ILE A 151 10.12 3.04 3.49
C ILE A 151 10.59 4.19 4.36
N LEU A 152 11.88 4.19 4.68
CA LEU A 152 12.55 5.31 5.36
C LEU A 152 13.39 6.08 4.34
N TYR A 153 13.16 7.38 4.19
CA TYR A 153 13.92 8.25 3.29
C TYR A 153 14.75 9.30 4.03
N GLU A 154 15.82 9.75 3.38
CA GLU A 154 16.66 10.88 3.76
C GLU A 154 16.48 12.04 2.75
N GLU A 155 16.84 13.26 3.13
CA GLU A 155 16.69 14.46 2.28
C GLU A 155 18.01 14.93 1.62
N HIS A 156 18.72 14.00 0.97
CA HIS A 156 19.96 14.29 0.24
C HIS A 156 19.74 14.76 -1.20
N SER A 157 18.50 14.67 -1.69
CA SER A 157 18.12 15.11 -3.04
C SER A 157 16.77 15.80 -3.05
N THR A 158 16.72 16.88 -3.81
CA THR A 158 15.50 17.62 -4.12
C THR A 158 14.86 17.00 -5.36
N VAL A 159 13.63 16.52 -5.23
CA VAL A 159 12.86 15.93 -6.33
C VAL A 159 11.75 16.90 -6.73
N THR A 160 11.89 17.52 -7.89
CA THR A 160 10.87 18.41 -8.45
C THR A 160 10.05 17.65 -9.47
N ALA A 161 8.74 17.56 -9.25
CA ALA A 161 7.84 16.78 -10.08
C ALA A 161 6.62 17.60 -10.50
N GLN A 162 6.04 17.25 -11.65
CA GLN A 162 4.80 17.83 -12.14
C GLN A 162 4.03 16.78 -12.94
N VAL A 163 2.71 16.83 -12.83
CA VAL A 163 1.81 16.00 -13.64
C VAL A 163 1.48 16.74 -14.94
N LYS A 164 1.55 16.02 -16.05
CA LYS A 164 1.22 16.52 -17.38
C LYS A 164 0.24 15.61 -18.10
N ARG A 165 -0.44 16.18 -19.08
CA ARG A 165 -1.15 15.36 -20.06
C ARG A 165 -0.15 14.59 -20.90
N THR A 166 -0.52 13.37 -21.29
CA THR A 166 0.30 12.59 -22.22
C THR A 166 0.28 13.21 -23.61
N ARG A 167 1.38 13.09 -24.34
CA ARG A 167 1.47 13.48 -25.76
C ARG A 167 0.84 12.47 -26.71
N ASN A 168 0.56 11.25 -26.22
CA ASN A 168 -0.08 10.23 -27.03
C ASN A 168 -1.58 10.52 -27.15
N LEU A 169 -2.02 10.96 -28.33
CA LEU A 169 -3.42 11.32 -28.60
C LEU A 169 -4.41 10.19 -28.33
N SER A 170 -4.01 8.93 -28.44
CA SER A 170 -4.90 7.80 -28.13
C SER A 170 -5.19 7.64 -26.63
N ASN A 171 -4.30 8.13 -25.77
CA ASN A 171 -4.37 7.97 -24.31
C ASN A 171 -4.54 9.31 -23.56
N ILE A 172 -4.68 10.42 -24.28
CA ILE A 172 -4.65 11.79 -23.72
C ILE A 172 -5.76 12.08 -22.72
N ASP A 173 -6.89 11.37 -22.85
CA ASP A 173 -8.05 11.55 -21.98
C ASP A 173 -8.07 10.59 -20.78
N TYR A 174 -7.19 9.57 -20.78
CA TYR A 174 -7.23 8.45 -19.83
C TYR A 174 -5.97 8.33 -18.95
N LYS A 175 -4.88 9.02 -19.29
CA LYS A 175 -3.60 8.87 -18.61
C LYS A 175 -3.04 10.18 -18.07
N GLN A 176 -2.25 10.06 -17.02
CA GLN A 176 -1.46 11.12 -16.42
C GLN A 176 0.02 10.80 -16.58
N ASN A 177 0.79 11.76 -17.10
CA ASN A 177 2.23 11.64 -17.35
C ASN A 177 3.00 12.34 -16.23
N LEU A 178 4.00 11.69 -15.66
CA LEU A 178 4.82 12.28 -14.60
C LEU A 178 6.17 12.71 -15.15
N ASP A 179 6.39 14.03 -15.17
CA ASP A 179 7.68 14.65 -15.48
C ASP A 179 8.37 15.03 -14.17
N PHE A 180 9.65 14.69 -14.02
CA PHE A 180 10.40 15.05 -12.82
C PHE A 180 11.89 15.22 -13.06
N ALA A 181 12.54 15.90 -12.12
CA ALA A 181 13.98 16.04 -12.04
C ALA A 181 14.46 15.78 -10.62
N ILE A 182 15.63 15.17 -10.51
CA ILE A 182 16.30 14.86 -9.25
C ILE A 182 17.58 15.69 -9.22
N LEU A 183 17.64 16.65 -8.32
CA LEU A 183 18.84 17.43 -8.05
C LEU A 183 19.40 16.97 -6.71
N SER A 184 20.61 16.44 -6.70
CA SER A 184 21.27 16.12 -5.44
C SER A 184 21.78 17.39 -4.75
N ASN A 185 21.59 17.44 -3.43
CA ASN A 185 21.96 18.58 -2.59
C ASN A 185 23.42 18.47 -2.12
N ASP A 186 23.90 17.25 -1.87
CA ASP A 186 25.21 16.99 -1.26
C ASP A 186 25.92 15.73 -1.78
N ILE A 187 25.26 14.90 -2.59
CA ILE A 187 25.86 13.70 -3.22
C ILE A 187 26.25 14.01 -4.67
N VAL A 188 27.48 13.71 -5.08
CA VAL A 188 27.85 13.67 -6.51
C VAL A 188 27.48 12.30 -7.07
N PHE A 189 26.53 12.26 -8.01
CA PHE A 189 26.07 10.99 -8.56
C PHE A 189 27.16 10.31 -9.41
N GLN A 190 27.61 9.15 -8.98
CA GLN A 190 28.48 8.27 -9.75
C GLN A 190 27.62 7.35 -10.60
N ASN A 191 27.93 7.20 -11.90
CA ASN A 191 27.21 6.31 -12.83
C ASN A 191 25.67 6.34 -12.63
N PRO A 192 25.01 7.51 -12.74
CA PRO A 192 23.61 7.67 -12.34
C PRO A 192 22.65 6.72 -13.07
N LEU A 193 22.96 6.31 -14.30
CA LEU A 193 22.18 5.33 -15.07
C LEU A 193 22.09 3.95 -14.40
N GLN A 194 23.05 3.60 -13.54
CA GLN A 194 23.11 2.32 -12.83
C GLN A 194 22.79 2.48 -11.35
N ASN A 195 23.31 3.54 -10.73
CA ASN A 195 23.32 3.70 -9.28
C ASN A 195 22.08 4.42 -8.74
N VAL A 196 21.39 5.22 -9.58
CA VAL A 196 20.13 5.87 -9.19
C VAL A 196 18.98 5.05 -9.74
N LYS A 197 18.08 4.64 -8.84
CA LYS A 197 16.81 3.98 -9.19
C LYS A 197 15.66 4.81 -8.64
N VAL A 198 14.52 4.76 -9.31
CA VAL A 198 13.33 5.51 -8.91
C VAL A 198 12.16 4.58 -8.72
N LEU A 199 11.33 4.85 -7.71
CA LEU A 199 10.03 4.21 -7.51
C LEU A 199 8.96 5.29 -7.58
N LEU A 200 8.00 5.11 -8.48
CA LEU A 200 6.85 5.99 -8.63
C LEU A 200 5.60 5.29 -8.10
N LEU A 201 4.80 5.99 -7.31
CA LEU A 201 3.58 5.49 -6.67
C LEU A 201 2.43 6.45 -6.98
N GLN A 202 1.23 5.90 -7.18
CA GLN A 202 -0.03 6.64 -7.24
C GLN A 202 -0.81 6.39 -5.95
N ASN A 203 -1.20 7.45 -5.25
CA ASN A 203 -2.02 7.44 -4.02
C ASN A 203 -1.50 6.52 -2.91
N GLY A 204 -0.20 6.19 -2.92
CA GLY A 204 0.41 5.29 -1.95
C GLY A 204 0.13 3.81 -2.15
N ASP A 205 -0.43 3.40 -3.28
CA ASP A 205 -0.64 1.99 -3.61
C ASP A 205 0.65 1.34 -4.13
N PHE A 206 1.21 0.40 -3.37
CA PHE A 206 2.41 -0.34 -3.76
C PHE A 206 2.19 -1.37 -4.88
N ASN A 207 0.93 -1.67 -5.23
CA ASN A 207 0.60 -2.56 -6.35
C ASN A 207 0.72 -1.87 -7.71
N THR A 208 0.60 -0.53 -7.75
CA THR A 208 0.61 0.29 -8.98
C THR A 208 2.00 0.80 -9.35
N THR A 209 3.06 0.35 -8.66
CA THR A 209 4.38 1.00 -8.79
C THR A 209 4.96 0.94 -10.19
N ILE A 210 5.49 2.07 -10.65
CA ILE A 210 6.38 2.11 -11.81
C ILE A 210 7.81 2.20 -11.32
N LYS A 211 8.66 1.30 -11.81
CA LYS A 211 10.04 1.11 -11.34
C LYS A 211 11.00 0.84 -12.50
N ASN A 212 12.31 0.82 -12.23
CA ASN A 212 13.38 0.57 -13.20
C ASN A 212 13.43 1.58 -14.37
N ILE A 213 13.18 2.86 -14.08
CA ILE A 213 13.27 3.94 -15.06
C ILE A 213 14.65 4.61 -14.92
N VAL A 214 15.35 4.77 -16.04
CA VAL A 214 16.65 5.47 -16.09
C VAL A 214 16.43 6.95 -16.44
N PRO A 215 17.32 7.88 -16.09
CA PRO A 215 17.17 9.27 -16.52
C PRO A 215 17.42 9.41 -18.04
N GLN A 216 16.68 10.32 -18.70
CA GLN A 216 16.91 10.64 -20.12
C GLN A 216 18.09 11.59 -20.32
N TYR A 217 18.27 12.52 -19.39
CA TYR A 217 19.33 13.52 -19.45
C TYR A 217 20.00 13.69 -18.09
N THR A 218 21.30 13.99 -18.11
CA THR A 218 22.08 14.41 -16.95
C THR A 218 22.61 15.82 -17.23
N LEU A 219 22.16 16.80 -16.47
CA LEU A 219 22.57 18.20 -16.57
C LEU A 219 23.41 18.56 -15.33
N GLY A 220 24.73 18.43 -15.44
CA GLY A 220 25.61 18.53 -14.27
C GLY A 220 25.29 17.42 -13.25
N ASN A 221 24.80 17.81 -12.07
CA ASN A 221 24.38 16.88 -11.01
C ASN A 221 22.84 16.70 -10.91
N GLN A 222 22.11 17.13 -11.96
CA GLN A 222 20.66 16.97 -12.06
C GLN A 222 20.31 15.86 -13.05
N LEU A 223 19.43 14.95 -12.65
CA LEU A 223 18.88 13.88 -13.49
C LEU A 223 17.46 14.24 -13.92
N VAL A 224 17.15 14.12 -15.20
CA VAL A 224 15.87 14.56 -15.77
C VAL A 224 15.12 13.39 -16.40
N TYR A 225 13.84 13.26 -16.05
CA TYR A 225 12.91 12.23 -16.49
C TYR A 225 11.67 12.92 -17.09
N LYS A 226 11.61 12.94 -18.43
CA LYS A 226 10.52 13.53 -19.23
C LYS A 226 10.05 12.51 -20.26
N TYR A 227 9.69 11.33 -19.77
CA TYR A 227 9.22 10.24 -20.61
C TYR A 227 7.78 10.49 -21.07
N ASP A 228 7.47 9.99 -22.25
CA ASP A 228 6.11 10.03 -22.82
C ASP A 228 5.43 8.64 -22.75
N LYS A 229 6.00 7.67 -22.02
CA LYS A 229 5.43 6.31 -21.87
C LYS A 229 5.78 5.65 -20.53
N GLU A 230 7.04 5.69 -20.15
CA GLU A 230 7.59 4.93 -19.02
C GLU A 230 7.08 5.45 -17.68
N THR A 231 6.82 6.76 -17.56
CA THR A 231 6.37 7.44 -16.34
C THR A 231 4.86 7.78 -16.39
N GLN A 232 4.06 6.94 -17.06
CA GLN A 232 2.61 7.16 -17.23
C GLN A 232 1.77 6.24 -16.37
N PHE A 233 0.83 6.86 -15.66
CA PHE A 233 -0.21 6.17 -14.92
C PHE A 233 -1.54 6.26 -15.66
N TRP A 234 -2.36 5.22 -15.49
CA TRP A 234 -3.78 5.33 -15.74
C TRP A 234 -4.38 6.27 -14.70
N ALA A 235 -5.21 7.22 -15.15
CA ALA A 235 -5.63 8.32 -14.29
C ALA A 235 -6.67 7.89 -13.23
N GLY A 236 -7.37 6.78 -13.44
CA GLY A 236 -8.44 6.32 -12.55
C GLY A 236 -9.63 7.29 -12.50
N ASN A 237 -10.36 7.24 -11.41
CA ASN A 237 -11.43 8.17 -11.07
C ASN A 237 -11.37 8.46 -9.57
N GLU A 238 -12.07 9.49 -9.11
CA GLU A 238 -12.16 9.80 -7.68
C GLU A 238 -12.68 8.58 -6.91
N PHE A 239 -12.07 8.27 -5.76
CA PHE A 239 -12.54 7.25 -4.86
C PHE A 239 -13.99 7.53 -4.45
N LEU A 240 -14.76 6.45 -4.33
CA LEU A 240 -16.04 6.50 -3.65
C LEU A 240 -15.78 6.61 -2.15
N TYR A 241 -16.79 7.02 -1.40
CA TYR A 241 -16.73 7.00 0.06
C TYR A 241 -18.06 6.63 0.66
N PHE A 242 -18.00 6.19 1.91
CA PHE A 242 -19.16 6.22 2.79
C PHE A 242 -18.76 6.78 4.14
N GLU A 243 -19.75 7.22 4.88
CA GLU A 243 -19.58 7.71 6.23
C GLU A 243 -20.59 7.04 7.15
N ASN A 244 -20.13 6.45 8.25
CA ASN A 244 -20.97 5.84 9.28
C ASN A 244 -20.50 6.24 10.70
N LYS A 245 -20.07 7.51 10.86
CA LYS A 245 -19.61 8.05 12.15
C LYS A 245 -20.68 8.00 13.24
N ASP A 246 -21.95 8.03 12.85
CA ASP A 246 -23.08 7.57 13.66
C ASP A 246 -23.61 6.26 13.07
N ILE A 247 -23.23 5.14 13.66
CA ILE A 247 -23.51 3.79 13.13
C ILE A 247 -25.01 3.45 13.09
N ARG A 248 -25.85 4.21 13.79
CA ARG A 248 -27.31 3.98 13.87
C ARG A 248 -28.07 4.77 12.82
N SER A 249 -27.41 5.73 12.18
CA SER A 249 -28.04 6.70 11.27
C SER A 249 -27.60 6.47 9.84
N ALA A 250 -28.53 6.65 8.90
CA ALA A 250 -28.21 6.72 7.48
C ALA A 250 -27.57 8.07 7.19
N SER A 251 -26.27 8.08 6.91
CA SER A 251 -25.48 9.26 6.56
C SER A 251 -24.96 9.16 5.11
N ASN A 252 -23.89 9.88 4.77
CA ASN A 252 -23.38 9.98 3.41
C ASN A 252 -23.12 8.60 2.80
N ASN A 253 -23.76 8.35 1.66
CA ASN A 253 -23.70 7.12 0.87
C ASN A 253 -24.16 5.83 1.59
N VAL A 254 -24.74 5.94 2.78
CA VAL A 254 -25.40 4.84 3.51
C VAL A 254 -26.91 4.97 3.31
N GLY A 255 -27.50 4.09 2.51
CA GLY A 255 -28.93 4.14 2.18
C GLY A 255 -29.83 3.57 3.26
N LYS A 256 -29.34 2.63 4.07
CA LYS A 256 -30.09 2.02 5.17
C LYS A 256 -29.15 1.50 6.25
N VAL A 257 -29.57 1.63 7.51
CA VAL A 257 -28.95 0.93 8.64
C VAL A 257 -29.87 -0.19 9.11
N GLY A 258 -29.30 -1.37 9.35
CA GLY A 258 -30.02 -2.52 9.92
C GLY A 258 -29.40 -2.96 11.24
N SER A 259 -30.22 -3.32 12.21
CA SER A 259 -29.80 -3.84 13.52
C SER A 259 -30.36 -5.24 13.80
N ASN A 260 -30.60 -6.01 12.75
CA ASN A 260 -31.23 -7.33 12.80
C ASN A 260 -30.22 -8.48 13.00
N SER A 261 -28.96 -8.16 13.28
CA SER A 261 -27.85 -9.08 13.57
C SER A 261 -27.13 -8.66 14.85
N ASP A 262 -26.15 -9.45 15.28
CA ASP A 262 -25.38 -9.22 16.52
C ASP A 262 -24.63 -7.87 16.54
N ILE A 263 -24.24 -7.37 15.36
CA ILE A 263 -23.67 -6.02 15.17
C ILE A 263 -24.49 -5.22 14.13
N TYR A 264 -24.20 -3.93 14.00
CA TYR A 264 -24.88 -3.06 13.02
C TYR A 264 -24.50 -3.39 11.57
N ASN A 265 -25.44 -3.08 10.66
CA ASN A 265 -25.27 -3.21 9.22
C ASN A 265 -25.45 -1.87 8.55
N SER A 266 -24.50 -1.46 7.72
CA SER A 266 -24.59 -0.28 6.85
C SER A 266 -24.77 -0.74 5.41
N TYR A 267 -25.97 -0.56 4.86
CA TYR A 267 -26.25 -0.84 3.46
C TYR A 267 -25.96 0.41 2.64
N LEU A 268 -24.95 0.35 1.78
CA LEU A 268 -24.61 1.46 0.91
C LEU A 268 -25.62 1.59 -0.24
N TYR A 269 -25.73 2.78 -0.81
CA TYR A 269 -26.44 2.91 -2.09
C TYR A 269 -25.70 2.12 -3.18
N THR A 270 -26.46 1.56 -4.12
CA THR A 270 -25.88 0.85 -5.26
C THR A 270 -25.05 1.81 -6.11
N ASN A 271 -23.74 1.59 -6.15
CA ASN A 271 -22.85 2.31 -7.04
C ASN A 271 -23.06 1.84 -8.49
N GLN A 272 -22.86 2.75 -9.44
CA GLN A 272 -22.88 2.41 -10.86
C GLN A 272 -21.44 2.40 -11.39
N ALA A 273 -21.14 1.53 -12.36
CA ALA A 273 -19.89 1.64 -13.10
C ALA A 273 -19.79 3.02 -13.79
N ARG A 274 -18.64 3.68 -13.63
CA ARG A 274 -18.44 5.08 -14.04
C ARG A 274 -17.61 5.22 -15.31
N ALA A 275 -17.00 4.13 -15.81
CA ALA A 275 -16.14 4.16 -16.99
C ALA A 275 -16.77 4.73 -18.27
N ASN A 276 -18.10 4.57 -18.43
CA ASN A 276 -18.84 5.07 -19.60
C ASN A 276 -19.56 6.40 -19.33
N GLN A 277 -19.22 7.09 -18.24
CA GLN A 277 -19.82 8.36 -17.84
C GLN A 277 -18.83 9.51 -18.11
N ILE A 278 -19.34 10.74 -18.06
CA ILE A 278 -18.49 11.94 -18.12
C ILE A 278 -17.89 12.16 -16.72
N TYR A 279 -16.61 12.58 -16.68
CA TYR A 279 -15.95 12.94 -15.43
C TYR A 279 -16.76 13.99 -14.65
N THR A 280 -16.95 13.74 -13.37
CA THR A 280 -17.55 14.67 -12.42
C THR A 280 -16.63 14.75 -11.21
N LEU A 281 -16.19 15.96 -10.86
CA LEU A 281 -15.37 16.18 -9.68
C LEU A 281 -16.12 15.73 -8.43
N ASN A 282 -15.54 14.80 -7.68
CA ASN A 282 -16.05 14.30 -6.41
C ASN A 282 -14.89 14.20 -5.42
N GLN A 283 -14.64 15.28 -4.67
CA GLN A 283 -13.49 15.39 -3.78
C GLN A 283 -13.42 14.21 -2.80
N ASP A 284 -12.22 13.64 -2.68
CA ASP A 284 -11.91 12.53 -1.80
C ASP A 284 -10.63 12.80 -0.98
N VAL A 285 -10.09 11.77 -0.32
CA VAL A 285 -8.76 11.81 0.31
C VAL A 285 -7.87 10.66 -0.20
N ASN A 286 -7.91 10.41 -1.51
CA ASN A 286 -7.02 9.50 -2.24
C ASN A 286 -6.92 8.09 -1.62
N GLY A 287 -8.07 7.52 -1.22
CA GLY A 287 -8.16 6.17 -0.69
C GLY A 287 -8.00 6.05 0.83
N ASN A 288 -7.67 7.14 1.53
CA ASN A 288 -7.50 7.14 2.98
C ASN A 288 -8.83 6.98 3.74
N PHE A 289 -8.75 6.67 5.03
CA PHE A 289 -9.90 6.52 5.92
C PHE A 289 -9.63 7.19 7.25
N VAL A 290 -10.70 7.54 7.97
CA VAL A 290 -10.64 8.21 9.28
C VAL A 290 -11.59 7.51 10.22
N VAL A 291 -11.04 6.76 11.18
CA VAL A 291 -11.81 6.11 12.25
C VAL A 291 -12.41 7.18 13.14
N LYS A 292 -13.74 7.22 13.23
CA LYS A 292 -14.46 8.23 14.02
C LYS A 292 -15.85 7.76 14.42
N ASN A 293 -16.11 7.82 15.72
CA ASN A 293 -17.42 7.71 16.35
C ASN A 293 -17.81 9.09 16.90
N ILE A 294 -18.92 9.66 16.48
CA ILE A 294 -19.32 11.01 16.95
C ILE A 294 -19.63 11.05 18.46
N ASN A 295 -19.98 9.92 19.05
CA ASN A 295 -20.31 9.79 20.47
C ASN A 295 -19.10 9.33 21.31
N GLY A 296 -17.96 9.09 20.65
CA GLY A 296 -16.74 8.62 21.29
C GLY A 296 -15.79 9.75 21.68
N SER A 297 -15.16 9.60 22.84
CA SER A 297 -14.01 10.37 23.30
C SER A 297 -12.69 9.83 22.73
N ASN A 298 -12.56 8.51 22.59
CA ASN A 298 -11.40 7.83 22.01
C ASN A 298 -11.81 6.91 20.86
N ASN A 299 -11.74 7.45 19.64
CA ASN A 299 -12.16 6.74 18.43
C ASN A 299 -11.38 5.44 18.15
N GLN A 300 -10.18 5.26 18.72
CA GLN A 300 -9.41 4.03 18.51
C GLN A 300 -10.04 2.81 19.19
N ILE A 301 -10.74 2.99 20.31
CA ILE A 301 -11.31 1.88 21.11
C ILE A 301 -12.83 1.97 21.26
N GLU A 302 -13.44 3.12 20.96
CA GLU A 302 -14.89 3.33 21.08
C GLU A 302 -15.62 3.34 19.74
N ALA A 303 -14.88 3.32 18.62
CA ALA A 303 -15.48 3.11 17.30
C ALA A 303 -15.82 1.63 17.13
N ASP A 304 -17.08 1.35 16.81
CA ASP A 304 -17.57 -0.02 16.60
C ASP A 304 -17.25 -0.52 15.18
N TYR A 305 -17.38 -1.82 14.96
CA TYR A 305 -17.38 -2.39 13.62
C TYR A 305 -18.82 -2.60 13.14
N ALA A 306 -19.02 -2.40 11.83
CA ALA A 306 -20.28 -2.69 11.15
C ALA A 306 -20.02 -3.61 9.97
N TRP A 307 -21.01 -4.44 9.63
CA TRP A 307 -21.08 -5.04 8.31
C TRP A 307 -21.49 -3.98 7.29
N VAL A 308 -20.58 -3.62 6.39
CA VAL A 308 -20.84 -2.69 5.30
C VAL A 308 -21.17 -3.50 4.04
N TYR A 309 -22.38 -3.33 3.53
CA TYR A 309 -22.87 -4.02 2.33
C TYR A 309 -22.63 -3.13 1.11
N PHE A 310 -21.62 -3.50 0.32
CA PHE A 310 -21.30 -2.89 -0.95
C PHE A 310 -22.18 -3.49 -2.05
N THR A 311 -22.65 -2.64 -2.96
CA THR A 311 -23.41 -3.06 -4.14
C THR A 311 -22.95 -2.27 -5.35
N LEU A 312 -22.60 -2.97 -6.43
CA LEU A 312 -22.14 -2.38 -7.68
C LEU A 312 -22.98 -2.90 -8.85
N SER A 313 -23.63 -1.98 -9.54
CA SER A 313 -24.29 -2.21 -10.82
C SER A 313 -23.31 -1.91 -11.96
N ALA A 314 -22.81 -2.98 -12.58
CA ALA A 314 -21.89 -2.92 -13.70
C ALA A 314 -22.36 -3.79 -14.88
N PRO A 315 -23.49 -3.47 -15.51
CA PRO A 315 -24.08 -4.31 -16.56
C PRO A 315 -23.23 -4.40 -17.82
N ALA A 316 -22.29 -3.48 -18.05
CA ALA A 316 -21.36 -3.52 -19.18
C ALA A 316 -20.11 -4.39 -18.91
N PHE A 317 -19.84 -4.74 -17.64
CA PHE A 317 -18.69 -5.56 -17.29
C PHE A 317 -18.93 -7.01 -17.73
N ARG A 318 -18.06 -7.51 -18.61
CA ARG A 318 -18.16 -8.83 -19.27
C ARG A 318 -16.83 -9.59 -19.30
N LEU A 319 -15.81 -9.08 -18.60
CA LEU A 319 -14.48 -9.69 -18.59
C LEU A 319 -14.46 -10.91 -17.65
N ASN A 320 -13.65 -11.91 -17.99
CA ASN A 320 -13.37 -13.05 -17.10
C ASN A 320 -12.34 -12.66 -16.03
N LYS A 321 -12.70 -11.66 -15.23
CA LYS A 321 -11.90 -11.06 -14.16
C LYS A 321 -12.79 -10.82 -12.95
N ASP A 322 -12.16 -10.72 -11.79
CA ASP A 322 -12.84 -10.52 -10.52
C ASP A 322 -12.81 -9.03 -10.13
N ILE A 323 -13.87 -8.56 -9.47
CA ILE A 323 -13.98 -7.20 -8.93
C ILE A 323 -13.68 -7.27 -7.44
N TYR A 324 -12.80 -6.39 -6.96
CA TYR A 324 -12.41 -6.28 -5.56
C TYR A 324 -12.72 -4.90 -5.02
N ILE A 325 -13.11 -4.84 -3.74
CA ILE A 325 -13.26 -3.58 -3.01
C ILE A 325 -11.90 -3.23 -2.42
N THR A 326 -11.34 -2.10 -2.81
CA THR A 326 -9.97 -1.70 -2.41
C THR A 326 -9.94 -0.28 -1.85
N GLY A 327 -8.97 -0.04 -0.98
CA GLY A 327 -8.67 1.27 -0.42
C GLY A 327 -7.54 1.16 0.60
N MET A 328 -7.17 2.26 1.27
CA MET A 328 -6.10 2.22 2.25
C MET A 328 -6.45 1.37 3.48
N PHE A 329 -7.74 1.27 3.83
CA PHE A 329 -8.24 0.52 4.99
C PHE A 329 -7.95 -1.00 4.92
N ASN A 330 -7.77 -1.53 3.71
CA ASN A 330 -7.38 -2.92 3.47
C ASN A 330 -6.06 -3.04 2.69
N ASN A 331 -5.26 -1.97 2.65
CA ASN A 331 -3.97 -1.93 1.94
C ASN A 331 -4.08 -2.34 0.45
N TYR A 332 -5.16 -1.92 -0.22
CA TYR A 332 -5.45 -2.25 -1.63
C TYR A 332 -5.41 -3.76 -1.92
N SER A 333 -5.81 -4.57 -0.93
CA SER A 333 -5.69 -6.03 -0.98
C SER A 333 -6.71 -6.68 -1.94
N LEU A 334 -6.25 -7.69 -2.67
CA LEU A 334 -7.06 -8.51 -3.59
C LEU A 334 -7.39 -9.89 -3.00
N THR A 335 -7.61 -9.98 -1.68
CA THR A 335 -7.98 -11.24 -1.02
C THR A 335 -9.44 -11.63 -1.30
N PRO A 336 -9.79 -12.92 -1.15
CA PRO A 336 -11.18 -13.39 -1.33
C PRO A 336 -12.22 -12.70 -0.42
N GLU A 337 -11.79 -12.13 0.70
CA GLU A 337 -12.66 -11.36 1.59
C GLU A 337 -13.22 -10.10 0.90
N TYR A 338 -12.44 -9.47 0.03
CA TYR A 338 -12.83 -8.23 -0.66
C TYR A 338 -13.33 -8.45 -2.09
N LYS A 339 -13.31 -9.72 -2.56
CA LYS A 339 -13.87 -10.09 -3.86
C LYS A 339 -15.39 -9.97 -3.84
N MET A 340 -15.94 -9.25 -4.81
CA MET A 340 -17.37 -9.10 -5.01
C MET A 340 -17.99 -10.32 -5.69
N ASP A 341 -19.21 -10.64 -5.27
CA ASP A 341 -19.97 -11.80 -5.76
C ASP A 341 -21.11 -11.30 -6.66
N TYR A 342 -21.30 -11.92 -7.83
CA TYR A 342 -22.38 -11.54 -8.74
C TYR A 342 -23.70 -12.19 -8.33
N ASN A 343 -24.70 -11.37 -8.01
CA ASN A 343 -26.06 -11.79 -7.74
C ASN A 343 -26.88 -11.77 -9.04
N ALA A 344 -27.16 -12.96 -9.59
CA ALA A 344 -27.89 -13.12 -10.85
C ALA A 344 -29.37 -12.69 -10.77
N ASP A 345 -30.00 -12.81 -9.61
CA ASP A 345 -31.42 -12.45 -9.43
C ASP A 345 -31.62 -10.93 -9.50
N LYS A 346 -30.65 -10.16 -8.99
CA LYS A 346 -30.66 -8.70 -8.99
C LYS A 346 -29.88 -8.08 -10.14
N GLY A 347 -29.01 -8.86 -10.80
CA GLY A 347 -28.12 -8.39 -11.85
C GLY A 347 -27.01 -7.43 -11.37
N VAL A 348 -26.60 -7.52 -10.10
CA VAL A 348 -25.60 -6.64 -9.48
C VAL A 348 -24.53 -7.45 -8.76
N TYR A 349 -23.37 -6.84 -8.52
CA TYR A 349 -22.33 -7.37 -7.65
C TYR A 349 -22.60 -6.93 -6.21
N GLU A 350 -22.42 -7.82 -5.24
CA GLU A 350 -22.61 -7.52 -3.81
C GLU A 350 -21.51 -8.16 -2.95
N LYS A 351 -21.14 -7.49 -1.85
CA LYS A 351 -20.25 -8.04 -0.83
C LYS A 351 -20.49 -7.35 0.51
N ALA A 352 -20.46 -8.13 1.59
CA ALA A 352 -20.40 -7.59 2.95
C ALA A 352 -18.96 -7.61 3.44
N VAL A 353 -18.47 -6.48 3.95
CA VAL A 353 -17.13 -6.33 4.53
C VAL A 353 -17.24 -5.70 5.90
N MET A 354 -16.53 -6.24 6.89
CA MET A 354 -16.51 -5.69 8.24
C MET A 354 -15.56 -4.50 8.30
N ILE A 355 -16.07 -3.30 8.58
CA ILE A 355 -15.29 -2.04 8.59
C ILE A 355 -15.62 -1.24 9.86
N LYS A 356 -14.58 -0.64 10.45
CA LYS A 356 -14.67 0.21 11.64
C LYS A 356 -15.35 1.54 11.32
N GLN A 357 -16.14 2.09 12.24
CA GLN A 357 -16.86 3.35 12.06
C GLN A 357 -15.94 4.49 11.63
N GLY A 358 -16.40 5.31 10.69
CA GLY A 358 -15.67 6.48 10.26
C GLY A 358 -16.08 7.00 8.89
N PHE A 359 -15.18 7.78 8.31
CA PHE A 359 -15.16 8.06 6.89
C PHE A 359 -14.21 7.07 6.22
N THR A 360 -14.62 6.42 5.14
CA THR A 360 -13.76 5.46 4.41
C THR A 360 -13.86 5.70 2.91
N ASN A 361 -12.73 6.00 2.25
CA ASN A 361 -12.64 5.91 0.81
C ASN A 361 -12.46 4.46 0.36
N PHE A 362 -13.05 4.14 -0.78
CA PHE A 362 -12.91 2.86 -1.46
C PHE A 362 -13.09 3.04 -2.97
N GLU A 363 -12.63 2.07 -3.73
CA GLU A 363 -12.87 1.95 -5.16
C GLU A 363 -13.12 0.48 -5.51
N TYR A 364 -13.49 0.24 -6.77
CA TYR A 364 -13.65 -1.10 -7.30
C TYR A 364 -12.51 -1.40 -8.30
N GLN A 365 -11.57 -2.26 -7.92
CA GLN A 365 -10.48 -2.69 -8.80
C GLN A 365 -10.80 -4.02 -9.48
N ILE A 366 -10.36 -4.15 -10.73
CA ILE A 366 -10.52 -5.39 -11.51
C ILE A 366 -9.18 -6.09 -11.57
N ALA A 367 -9.13 -7.38 -11.23
CA ALA A 367 -7.93 -8.19 -11.37
C ALA A 367 -8.22 -9.56 -11.99
N ASP A 368 -7.22 -10.10 -12.69
CA ASP A 368 -7.28 -11.47 -13.17
C ASP A 368 -7.08 -12.48 -12.01
N LYS A 369 -7.22 -13.78 -12.32
CA LYS A 369 -7.06 -14.85 -11.33
C LYS A 369 -5.64 -14.97 -10.74
N LYS A 370 -4.65 -14.29 -11.32
CA LYS A 370 -3.28 -14.24 -10.82
C LYS A 370 -3.03 -12.99 -9.96
N GLY A 371 -4.04 -12.14 -9.77
CA GLY A 371 -3.91 -10.88 -9.02
C GLY A 371 -3.32 -9.74 -9.85
N VAL A 372 -3.26 -9.86 -11.18
CA VAL A 372 -2.80 -8.77 -12.04
C VAL A 372 -3.96 -7.80 -12.29
N ILE A 373 -3.80 -6.56 -11.86
CA ILE A 373 -4.80 -5.51 -11.96
C ILE A 373 -4.92 -5.01 -13.42
N ASP A 374 -6.16 -4.81 -13.87
CA ASP A 374 -6.50 -4.24 -15.19
C ASP A 374 -6.88 -2.78 -15.04
N TYR A 375 -5.88 -1.91 -15.09
CA TYR A 375 -6.10 -0.47 -14.98
C TYR A 375 -6.73 0.15 -16.23
N GLU A 376 -6.50 -0.42 -17.41
CA GLU A 376 -7.04 0.12 -18.67
C GLU A 376 -8.57 0.01 -18.70
N ASN A 377 -9.08 -1.15 -18.30
CA ASN A 377 -10.51 -1.45 -18.30
C ASN A 377 -11.14 -1.27 -16.91
N ALA A 378 -10.61 -0.35 -16.10
CA ALA A 378 -11.10 -0.05 -14.76
C ALA A 378 -12.60 0.27 -14.78
N ILE A 379 -13.35 -0.28 -13.82
CA ILE A 379 -14.82 -0.18 -13.78
C ILE A 379 -15.31 1.23 -13.47
N ASP A 380 -14.48 1.98 -12.75
CA ASP A 380 -14.69 3.38 -12.41
C ASP A 380 -14.23 4.33 -13.52
N GLY A 381 -13.49 3.83 -14.51
CA GLY A 381 -12.97 4.61 -15.63
C GLY A 381 -11.59 5.18 -15.39
N ASN A 382 -11.13 5.92 -16.39
CA ASN A 382 -9.86 6.61 -16.41
C ASN A 382 -10.09 8.02 -16.93
N PHE A 383 -9.93 9.04 -16.08
CA PHE A 383 -10.16 10.43 -16.45
C PHE A 383 -8.93 11.24 -16.12
N TYR A 384 -8.28 11.82 -17.13
CA TYR A 384 -7.04 12.59 -16.91
C TYR A 384 -7.20 13.76 -15.91
N GLN A 385 -8.43 14.20 -15.65
CA GLN A 385 -8.77 15.27 -14.71
C GLN A 385 -8.79 14.84 -13.24
N THR A 386 -8.80 13.52 -12.96
CA THR A 386 -8.88 12.99 -11.59
C THR A 386 -7.73 13.49 -10.73
N GLU A 387 -8.05 13.92 -9.52
CA GLU A 387 -7.06 14.29 -8.52
C GLU A 387 -6.35 13.02 -8.00
N ASN A 388 -5.03 12.99 -8.11
CA ASN A 388 -4.17 11.92 -7.65
C ASN A 388 -2.91 12.53 -7.05
N ASP A 389 -2.40 11.90 -6.00
CA ASP A 389 -1.11 12.18 -5.41
C ASP A 389 -0.05 11.19 -5.92
N TYR A 390 0.93 11.69 -6.65
CA TYR A 390 2.08 10.92 -7.10
C TYR A 390 3.25 11.11 -6.15
N ILE A 391 3.87 9.99 -5.75
CA ILE A 391 5.05 9.98 -4.88
C ILE A 391 6.23 9.39 -5.67
N ILE A 392 7.37 10.06 -5.58
CA ILE A 392 8.63 9.67 -6.22
C ILE A 392 9.64 9.40 -5.13
N LEU A 393 10.22 8.20 -5.10
CA LEU A 393 11.30 7.83 -4.19
C LEU A 393 12.57 7.58 -4.98
N VAL A 394 13.67 8.18 -4.50
CA VAL A 394 14.98 8.11 -5.15
C VAL A 394 15.88 7.19 -4.35
N TYR A 395 16.24 6.07 -4.96
CA TYR A 395 17.16 5.12 -4.40
C TYR A 395 18.56 5.37 -4.97
N TYR A 396 19.56 5.23 -4.12
CA TYR A 396 20.95 5.38 -4.53
C TYR A 396 21.85 4.38 -3.83
N LYS A 397 22.76 3.79 -4.60
CA LYS A 397 23.80 2.90 -4.08
C LYS A 397 25.12 3.19 -4.77
N GLN A 398 26.11 3.64 -4.00
CA GLN A 398 27.48 3.74 -4.48
C GLN A 398 28.14 2.35 -4.53
N SER A 399 29.22 2.22 -5.29
CA SER A 399 29.96 0.96 -5.38
C SER A 399 30.52 0.48 -4.03
N SER A 400 30.77 1.39 -3.09
CA SER A 400 31.21 1.10 -1.73
C SER A 400 30.07 0.80 -0.75
N ASP A 401 28.83 1.12 -1.10
CA ASP A 401 27.69 0.97 -0.21
C ASP A 401 27.26 -0.49 -0.11
N ARG A 402 26.89 -0.90 1.10
CA ARG A 402 26.40 -2.26 1.35
C ARG A 402 24.91 -2.42 1.04
N TYR A 403 24.15 -1.32 0.96
CA TYR A 403 22.70 -1.31 0.73
C TYR A 403 22.27 -0.15 -0.19
N GLU A 404 21.02 -0.16 -0.63
CA GLU A 404 20.42 0.93 -1.40
C GLU A 404 19.73 1.90 -0.44
N ARG A 405 20.25 3.12 -0.34
CA ARG A 405 19.67 4.22 0.44
C ARG A 405 18.47 4.79 -0.30
N VAL A 406 17.53 5.38 0.42
CA VAL A 406 16.49 6.24 -0.17
C VAL A 406 16.85 7.67 0.16
N ILE A 407 17.39 8.39 -0.83
CA ILE A 407 18.07 9.67 -0.66
C ILE A 407 17.18 10.88 -0.97
N GLY A 408 15.91 10.66 -1.26
CA GLY A 408 14.97 11.74 -1.49
C GLY A 408 13.56 11.24 -1.78
N LYS A 409 12.60 12.13 -1.52
CA LYS A 409 11.19 11.98 -1.82
C LYS A 409 10.71 13.23 -2.55
N GLY A 410 9.89 13.04 -3.58
CA GLY A 410 9.15 14.10 -4.24
C GLY A 410 7.67 13.77 -4.29
N THR A 411 6.82 14.79 -4.32
CA THR A 411 5.37 14.62 -4.48
C THR A 411 4.86 15.56 -5.57
N ALA A 412 3.88 15.10 -6.35
CA ALA A 412 3.17 15.93 -7.30
C ALA A 412 1.69 15.53 -7.30
N ASN A 413 0.81 16.52 -7.18
CA ASN A 413 -0.63 16.33 -7.24
C ASN A 413 -1.15 16.76 -8.64
N SER A 414 -2.12 16.03 -9.18
CA SER A 414 -2.66 16.26 -10.53
C SER A 414 -3.69 17.39 -10.66
N VAL A 415 -4.10 18.06 -9.56
CA VAL A 415 -5.00 19.25 -9.61
C VAL A 415 -4.44 20.33 -10.54
N ASN A 416 -3.11 20.47 -10.59
CA ASN A 416 -2.43 21.43 -11.45
C ASN A 416 -1.85 20.77 -12.72
N ILE A 417 -2.56 19.79 -13.30
CA ILE A 417 -2.09 19.13 -14.53
C ILE A 417 -1.88 20.16 -15.65
N THR A 418 -0.70 20.12 -16.25
CA THR A 418 -0.32 21.02 -17.35
C THR A 418 -0.29 20.27 -18.69
N ASN A 419 -0.45 21.00 -19.80
CA ASN A 419 -0.37 20.43 -21.15
C ASN A 419 1.08 20.29 -21.64
#